data_AF-A0A3B8YR00-F1
#
_entry.id   AF-A0A3B8YR00-F1
#
_cell.length_a   1.000
_cell.length_b   1.000
_cell.length_c   1.000
_cell.angle_alpha   90.00
_cell.angle_beta   90.00
_cell.angle_gamma   90.00
#
_symmetry.space_group_name_H-M   'P 1'
#
loop_
_entity.id
_entity.type
_entity.pdbx_description
1 polymer ?
#
loop_
_entity_poly.entity_id
_entity_poly.type
_entity_poly.pdbx_seq_one_letter_code
_entity_poly.pdbx_strand_id
1 'polypeptide(L)'
;LKNALRYIPCELHKTLAPEFLEELWTRGRIYGYRYRPEGDLKAKPIDDYKGNCVEGKAFQVMIDNNLCFDIALYPYELVTYGETGQVCQNWMQYRLIKMYLEQLTQEQTLVVESGHPLGLFKSKPDAPRVIITNSMMIGQFDNLPDWEIAAQMGVANYGQMTAGGWMYIGPQGIVHGTFNTLLNAGRLKLGIPQDGDLRGYLFVSSGLGGMSGAQPKAADIAGAVSIVAEVDYSRIETRYSQGWVHKITGDKQQAFAWAHESMAHKEPLSIAYHGNIVDLLEFAETEKIHIDLLSDQTSCHEPYTGGYCPAGIPFDERTRLLEEDRTRFHELVDASLRRHFNVVRKLVANG
;
A
#
# COMPACT_ATOMS: atom_id res chain seq x y z
N LEU A 1 6.50 11.48 -23.33
CA LEU A 1 5.64 12.34 -24.17
C LEU A 1 4.99 11.62 -25.36
N LYS A 2 5.74 11.21 -26.42
CA LYS A 2 5.15 10.52 -27.59
C LYS A 2 4.25 9.33 -27.21
N ASN A 3 4.68 8.54 -26.22
CA ASN A 3 3.91 7.40 -25.73
C ASN A 3 2.54 7.77 -25.17
N ALA A 4 2.42 8.90 -24.48
CA ALA A 4 1.14 9.40 -23.94
C ALA A 4 0.25 9.98 -25.05
N LEU A 5 0.84 10.67 -26.03
CA LEU A 5 0.09 11.23 -27.18
C LEU A 5 -0.54 10.16 -28.08
N ARG A 6 -0.12 8.89 -28.00
CA ARG A 6 -0.78 7.79 -28.74
C ARG A 6 -2.26 7.60 -28.38
N TYR A 7 -2.67 8.03 -27.19
CA TYR A 7 -4.07 7.97 -26.74
C TYR A 7 -4.91 9.16 -27.22
N ILE A 8 -4.29 10.13 -27.89
CA ILE A 8 -4.89 11.41 -28.23
C ILE A 8 -5.00 11.54 -29.76
N PRO A 9 -6.10 12.06 -30.30
CA PRO A 9 -6.20 12.40 -31.73
C PRO A 9 -5.07 13.35 -32.18
N CYS A 10 -4.49 13.08 -33.35
CA CYS A 10 -3.29 13.77 -33.86
C CYS A 10 -3.45 15.30 -33.92
N GLU A 11 -4.64 15.78 -34.27
CA GLU A 11 -4.99 17.19 -34.35
C GLU A 11 -4.89 17.93 -33.01
N LEU A 12 -4.98 17.21 -31.88
CA LEU A 12 -4.87 17.78 -30.53
C LEU A 12 -3.44 17.71 -29.97
N HIS A 13 -2.50 17.04 -30.65
CA HIS A 13 -1.15 16.83 -30.13
C HIS A 13 -0.42 18.14 -29.84
N LYS A 14 -0.52 19.13 -30.73
CA LYS A 14 0.13 20.43 -30.54
C LYS A 14 -0.38 21.15 -29.29
N THR A 15 -1.65 20.99 -28.98
CA THR A 15 -2.31 21.63 -27.83
C THR A 15 -1.96 20.92 -26.52
N LEU A 16 -1.94 19.60 -26.51
CA LEU A 16 -1.80 18.80 -25.29
C LEU A 16 -0.36 18.42 -24.95
N ALA A 17 0.56 18.48 -25.92
CA ALA A 17 1.96 18.16 -25.68
C ALA A 17 2.62 19.04 -24.60
N PRO A 18 2.41 20.38 -24.54
CA PRO A 18 2.96 21.21 -23.47
C PRO A 18 2.44 20.81 -22.08
N GLU A 19 1.12 20.56 -21.96
CA GLU A 19 0.48 20.14 -20.70
C GLU A 19 1.05 18.82 -20.19
N PHE A 20 1.17 17.80 -21.05
CA PHE A 20 1.76 16.52 -20.68
C PHE A 20 3.26 16.64 -20.36
N LEU A 21 3.98 17.55 -21.00
CA LEU A 21 5.39 17.77 -20.70
C LEU A 21 5.56 18.44 -19.32
N GLU A 22 4.68 19.38 -18.98
CA GLU A 22 4.62 20.01 -17.67
C GLU A 22 4.34 18.98 -16.57
N GLU A 23 3.37 18.09 -16.75
CA GLU A 23 3.13 16.99 -15.80
C GLU A 23 4.39 16.12 -15.61
N LEU A 24 5.04 15.73 -16.71
CA LEU A 24 6.25 14.91 -16.65
C LEU A 24 7.36 15.59 -15.84
N TRP A 25 7.60 16.88 -16.06
CA TRP A 25 8.66 17.62 -15.36
C TRP A 25 8.33 17.92 -13.90
N THR A 26 7.07 18.23 -13.59
CA THR A 26 6.68 18.67 -12.25
C THR A 26 6.24 17.52 -11.34
N ARG A 27 5.82 16.38 -11.92
CA ARG A 27 5.29 15.23 -11.18
C ARG A 27 6.04 13.93 -11.43
N GLY A 28 7.06 13.95 -12.29
CA GLY A 28 7.86 12.79 -12.67
C GLY A 28 7.18 11.83 -13.65
N ARG A 29 5.90 12.00 -13.98
CA ARG A 29 5.15 11.17 -14.93
C ARG A 29 3.92 11.91 -15.49
N ILE A 30 3.36 11.36 -16.57
CA ILE A 30 2.17 11.89 -17.24
C ILE A 30 0.94 11.12 -16.76
N TYR A 31 0.10 11.76 -15.95
CA TYR A 31 -1.17 11.20 -15.46
C TYR A 31 -2.34 11.55 -16.37
N GLY A 32 -2.23 12.64 -17.13
CA GLY A 32 -3.29 13.20 -17.95
C GLY A 32 -4.47 13.67 -17.10
N TYR A 33 -4.21 14.50 -16.09
CA TYR A 33 -5.22 14.92 -15.10
C TYR A 33 -6.49 15.49 -15.72
N ARG A 34 -6.36 16.16 -16.87
CA ARG A 34 -7.48 16.64 -17.70
C ARG A 34 -8.55 15.58 -17.97
N TYR A 35 -8.14 14.31 -18.08
CA TYR A 35 -9.04 13.22 -18.41
C TYR A 35 -9.64 12.54 -17.17
N ARG A 36 -9.25 12.91 -15.95
CA ARG A 36 -9.85 12.38 -14.72
C ARG A 36 -11.34 12.74 -14.67
N PRO A 37 -12.26 11.80 -14.38
CA PRO A 37 -13.65 12.15 -14.10
C PRO A 37 -13.77 13.03 -12.84
N GLU A 38 -14.68 13.99 -12.85
CA GLU A 38 -14.92 14.84 -11.68
C GLU A 38 -15.51 14.05 -10.50
N GLY A 39 -15.19 14.48 -9.28
CA GLY A 39 -15.73 13.90 -8.05
C GLY A 39 -15.04 12.63 -7.57
N ASP A 40 -15.70 11.97 -6.62
CA ASP A 40 -15.30 10.70 -6.03
C ASP A 40 -15.87 9.53 -6.84
N LEU A 41 -15.01 8.57 -7.21
CA LEU A 41 -15.36 7.42 -8.01
C LEU A 41 -15.95 6.31 -7.13
N LYS A 42 -17.01 6.60 -6.38
CA LYS A 42 -17.66 5.57 -5.56
C LYS A 42 -18.28 4.49 -6.44
N ALA A 43 -18.04 3.24 -6.06
CA ALA A 43 -18.74 2.10 -6.64
C ALA A 43 -20.25 2.23 -6.45
N LYS A 44 -21.01 1.99 -7.52
CA LYS A 44 -22.48 2.07 -7.55
C LYS A 44 -23.09 0.67 -7.62
N PRO A 45 -24.41 0.53 -7.41
CA PRO A 45 -25.12 -0.68 -7.81
C PRO A 45 -24.79 -1.06 -9.26
N ILE A 46 -24.62 -2.36 -9.52
CA ILE A 46 -24.16 -2.85 -10.84
C ILE A 46 -25.09 -2.43 -11.99
N ASP A 47 -26.39 -2.28 -11.71
CA ASP A 47 -27.40 -1.90 -12.69
C ASP A 47 -27.24 -0.45 -13.20
N ASP A 48 -26.56 0.41 -12.44
CA ASP A 48 -26.28 1.80 -12.84
C ASP A 48 -25.15 1.90 -13.87
N TYR A 49 -24.39 0.83 -14.08
CA TYR A 49 -23.32 0.78 -15.06
C TYR A 49 -23.84 0.42 -16.45
N LYS A 50 -23.34 1.13 -17.46
CA LYS A 50 -23.56 0.80 -18.88
C LYS A 50 -22.70 -0.41 -19.26
N GLY A 51 -23.22 -1.29 -20.09
CA GLY A 51 -22.48 -2.48 -20.53
C GLY A 51 -23.34 -3.46 -21.31
N ASN A 52 -22.73 -4.14 -22.28
CA ASN A 52 -23.37 -5.18 -23.08
C ASN A 52 -23.36 -6.56 -22.39
N CYS A 53 -22.63 -6.73 -21.28
CA CYS A 53 -22.64 -7.93 -20.43
C CYS A 53 -22.48 -7.56 -18.95
N VAL A 54 -22.87 -8.48 -18.06
CA VAL A 54 -22.83 -8.27 -16.60
C VAL A 54 -21.39 -8.16 -16.12
N GLU A 55 -20.49 -8.95 -16.67
CA GLU A 55 -19.08 -8.98 -16.30
C GLU A 55 -18.42 -7.63 -16.61
N GLY A 56 -18.69 -7.04 -17.77
CA GLY A 56 -18.22 -5.69 -18.12
C GLY A 56 -18.69 -4.62 -17.14
N LYS A 57 -19.94 -4.71 -16.66
CA LYS A 57 -20.45 -3.84 -15.59
C LYS A 57 -19.77 -4.10 -14.25
N ALA A 58 -19.58 -5.37 -13.87
CA ALA A 58 -18.95 -5.75 -12.62
C ALA A 58 -17.50 -5.23 -12.53
N PHE A 59 -16.71 -5.34 -13.59
CA PHE A 59 -15.35 -4.78 -13.60
C PHE A 59 -15.35 -3.26 -13.41
N GLN A 60 -16.35 -2.56 -13.94
CA GLN A 60 -16.49 -1.13 -13.72
C GLN A 60 -16.78 -0.77 -12.27
N VAL A 61 -17.63 -1.55 -11.57
CA VAL A 61 -17.87 -1.42 -10.12
C VAL A 61 -16.55 -1.55 -9.37
N MET A 62 -15.77 -2.58 -9.69
CA MET A 62 -14.54 -2.87 -8.96
C MET A 62 -13.42 -1.86 -9.23
N ILE A 63 -13.30 -1.35 -10.46
CA ILE A 63 -12.36 -0.27 -10.79
C ILE A 63 -12.70 1.00 -10.00
N ASP A 64 -13.98 1.36 -9.94
CA ASP A 64 -14.41 2.55 -9.19
C ASP A 64 -14.14 2.34 -7.69
N ASN A 65 -14.44 1.15 -7.14
CA ASN A 65 -14.08 0.82 -5.76
C ASN A 65 -12.59 1.01 -5.46
N ASN A 66 -11.70 0.56 -6.36
CA ASN A 66 -10.25 0.72 -6.21
C ASN A 66 -9.77 2.19 -6.26
N LEU A 67 -10.58 3.13 -6.77
CA LEU A 67 -10.25 4.56 -6.94
C LEU A 67 -11.10 5.48 -6.08
N CYS A 68 -12.04 4.94 -5.31
CA CYS A 68 -12.85 5.66 -4.33
C CYS A 68 -11.96 6.31 -3.26
N PHE A 69 -12.32 7.52 -2.81
CA PHE A 69 -11.58 8.26 -1.79
C PHE A 69 -11.51 7.53 -0.44
N ASP A 70 -12.51 6.69 -0.14
CA ASP A 70 -12.53 5.90 1.09
C ASP A 70 -11.56 4.69 1.05
N ILE A 71 -11.05 4.34 -0.14
CA ILE A 71 -10.30 3.10 -0.39
C ILE A 71 -8.88 3.37 -0.90
N ALA A 72 -8.73 4.26 -1.87
CA ALA A 72 -7.48 4.51 -2.57
C ALA A 72 -6.52 5.39 -1.76
N LEU A 73 -5.23 5.09 -1.82
CA LEU A 73 -4.18 5.85 -1.14
C LEU A 73 -3.94 7.22 -1.79
N TYR A 74 -3.77 7.26 -3.12
CA TYR A 74 -3.63 8.49 -3.90
C TYR A 74 -4.61 8.44 -5.10
N PRO A 75 -5.90 8.77 -4.87
CA PRO A 75 -6.95 8.53 -5.86
C PRO A 75 -6.82 9.36 -7.14
N TYR A 76 -6.14 10.52 -7.09
CA TYR A 76 -5.90 11.36 -8.27
C TYR A 76 -4.79 10.80 -9.15
N GLU A 77 -3.84 10.09 -8.54
CA GLU A 77 -2.68 9.44 -9.15
C GLU A 77 -2.97 7.96 -9.51
N LEU A 78 -4.22 7.52 -9.39
CA LEU A 78 -4.69 6.15 -9.63
C LEU A 78 -4.04 5.08 -8.72
N VAL A 79 -3.45 5.49 -7.60
CA VAL A 79 -2.78 4.58 -6.66
C VAL A 79 -3.79 4.08 -5.62
N THR A 80 -4.01 2.77 -5.58
CA THR A 80 -4.90 2.15 -4.59
C THR A 80 -4.17 1.91 -3.27
N TYR A 81 -2.97 1.29 -3.27
CA TYR A 81 -2.20 1.05 -2.05
C TYR A 81 -0.73 0.72 -2.34
N GLY A 82 0.09 0.61 -1.29
CA GLY A 82 1.50 0.23 -1.39
C GLY A 82 2.35 1.30 -2.04
N GLU A 83 2.01 2.58 -1.83
CA GLU A 83 2.66 3.80 -2.39
C GLU A 83 2.62 3.94 -3.92
N THR A 84 2.81 2.87 -4.68
CA THR A 84 2.93 2.87 -6.14
C THR A 84 1.96 1.92 -6.84
N GLY A 85 1.17 1.12 -6.09
CA GLY A 85 0.22 0.15 -6.62
C GLY A 85 -0.97 0.80 -7.33
N GLN A 86 -1.00 0.75 -8.66
CA GLN A 86 -1.93 1.50 -9.51
C GLN A 86 -2.92 0.63 -10.29
N VAL A 87 -4.13 1.18 -10.49
CA VAL A 87 -5.19 0.58 -11.33
C VAL A 87 -4.79 0.56 -12.81
N CYS A 88 -4.23 1.67 -13.28
CA CYS A 88 -3.60 1.85 -14.60
C CYS A 88 -2.70 3.10 -14.53
N GLN A 89 -1.90 3.36 -15.57
CA GLN A 89 -0.83 4.37 -15.50
C GLN A 89 -1.34 5.81 -15.57
N ASN A 90 -2.42 6.06 -16.30
CA ASN A 90 -2.94 7.41 -16.53
C ASN A 90 -4.45 7.41 -16.81
N TRP A 91 -5.05 8.59 -16.75
CA TRP A 91 -6.49 8.78 -16.93
C TRP A 91 -6.97 8.56 -18.36
N MET A 92 -6.10 8.68 -19.38
CA MET A 92 -6.48 8.31 -20.75
C MET A 92 -6.74 6.79 -20.85
N GLN A 93 -5.88 5.97 -20.23
CA GLN A 93 -6.08 4.53 -20.12
C GLN A 93 -7.36 4.20 -19.36
N TYR A 94 -7.60 4.85 -18.21
CA TYR A 94 -8.86 4.67 -17.46
C TYR A 94 -10.09 4.90 -18.34
N ARG A 95 -10.12 6.01 -19.10
CA ARG A 95 -11.25 6.33 -19.99
C ARG A 95 -11.47 5.27 -21.06
N LEU A 96 -10.39 4.78 -21.67
CA LEU A 96 -10.47 3.73 -22.69
C LEU A 96 -10.87 2.38 -22.10
N ILE A 97 -10.37 2.02 -20.91
CA ILE A 97 -10.79 0.80 -20.19
C ILE A 97 -12.29 0.85 -19.94
N LYS A 98 -12.82 1.94 -19.35
CA LYS A 98 -14.26 2.08 -19.10
C LYS A 98 -15.06 2.00 -20.41
N MET A 99 -14.63 2.71 -21.46
CA MET A 99 -15.26 2.64 -22.79
C MET A 99 -15.30 1.21 -23.34
N TYR A 100 -14.20 0.46 -23.28
CA TYR A 100 -14.18 -0.93 -23.76
C TYR A 100 -15.03 -1.85 -22.90
N LEU A 101 -15.07 -1.67 -21.58
CA LEU A 101 -15.93 -2.46 -20.69
C LEU A 101 -17.42 -2.21 -20.94
N GLU A 102 -17.81 -1.00 -21.36
CA GLU A 102 -19.18 -0.71 -21.80
C GLU A 102 -19.53 -1.47 -23.09
N GLN A 103 -18.57 -1.62 -24.01
CA GLN A 103 -18.78 -2.31 -25.30
C GLN A 103 -18.58 -3.83 -25.23
N LEU A 104 -17.89 -4.33 -24.20
CA LEU A 104 -17.53 -5.73 -24.04
C LEU A 104 -18.77 -6.64 -24.06
N THR A 105 -18.71 -7.67 -24.91
CA THR A 105 -19.74 -8.72 -25.00
C THR A 105 -19.23 -10.04 -24.40
N GLN A 106 -20.13 -11.02 -24.25
CA GLN A 106 -19.77 -12.37 -23.81
C GLN A 106 -18.90 -13.14 -24.81
N GLU A 107 -18.76 -12.68 -26.06
CA GLU A 107 -17.89 -13.30 -27.08
C GLU A 107 -16.57 -12.56 -27.26
N GLN A 108 -16.19 -11.72 -26.29
CA GLN A 108 -14.98 -10.93 -26.35
C GLN A 108 -14.19 -11.01 -25.04
N THR A 109 -12.90 -10.72 -25.14
CA THR A 109 -11.99 -10.54 -24.01
C THR A 109 -11.25 -9.22 -24.18
N LEU A 110 -11.28 -8.37 -23.16
CA LEU A 110 -10.42 -7.19 -23.09
C LEU A 110 -9.02 -7.61 -22.63
N VAL A 111 -8.00 -7.27 -23.40
CA VAL A 111 -6.60 -7.47 -23.01
C VAL A 111 -6.03 -6.15 -22.51
N VAL A 112 -5.47 -6.16 -21.30
CA VAL A 112 -4.85 -5.01 -20.65
C VAL A 112 -3.39 -5.32 -20.33
N GLU A 113 -2.49 -4.50 -20.83
CA GLU A 113 -1.04 -4.65 -20.69
C GLU A 113 -0.47 -3.51 -19.85
N SER A 114 -0.16 -3.78 -18.59
CA SER A 114 0.29 -2.77 -17.62
C SER A 114 -0.60 -1.52 -17.63
N GLY A 115 -1.92 -1.72 -17.56
CA GLY A 115 -2.90 -0.65 -17.63
C GLY A 115 -3.24 -0.14 -19.04
N HIS A 116 -2.45 -0.45 -20.09
CA HIS A 116 -2.81 -0.14 -21.47
C HIS A 116 -3.93 -1.07 -21.97
N PRO A 117 -5.13 -0.57 -22.33
CA PRO A 117 -6.16 -1.42 -22.91
C PRO A 117 -5.84 -1.68 -24.39
N LEU A 118 -5.15 -2.79 -24.67
CA LEU A 118 -4.75 -3.19 -26.01
C LEU A 118 -5.95 -3.31 -26.95
N GLY A 119 -7.05 -3.88 -26.45
CA GLY A 119 -8.32 -3.91 -27.17
C GLY A 119 -9.20 -5.11 -26.83
N LEU A 120 -10.32 -5.20 -27.55
CA LEU A 120 -11.28 -6.29 -27.48
C LEU A 120 -10.98 -7.33 -28.56
N PHE A 121 -10.77 -8.57 -28.14
CA PHE A 121 -10.49 -9.70 -29.03
C PHE A 121 -11.61 -10.72 -28.95
N LYS A 122 -11.95 -11.37 -30.06
CA LYS A 122 -12.96 -12.44 -30.07
C LYS A 122 -12.52 -13.58 -29.14
N SER A 123 -13.42 -14.04 -28.30
CA SER A 123 -13.24 -15.19 -27.41
C SER A 123 -14.55 -15.96 -27.24
N LYS A 124 -14.52 -17.03 -26.44
CA LYS A 124 -15.67 -17.90 -26.17
C LYS A 124 -16.38 -17.49 -24.87
N PRO A 125 -17.69 -17.73 -24.68
CA PRO A 125 -18.42 -17.32 -23.49
C PRO A 125 -17.84 -17.77 -22.14
N ASP A 126 -17.14 -18.89 -22.07
CA ASP A 126 -16.47 -19.41 -20.86
C ASP A 126 -15.02 -18.92 -20.69
N ALA A 127 -14.49 -18.11 -21.62
CA ALA A 127 -13.19 -17.47 -21.45
C ALA A 127 -13.27 -16.29 -20.46
N PRO A 128 -12.14 -15.90 -19.83
CA PRO A 128 -12.06 -14.67 -19.06
C PRO A 128 -12.48 -13.47 -19.89
N ARG A 129 -13.31 -12.61 -19.32
CA ARG A 129 -13.78 -11.37 -19.96
C ARG A 129 -12.70 -10.27 -20.00
N VAL A 130 -11.73 -10.34 -19.08
CA VAL A 130 -10.55 -9.47 -19.05
C VAL A 130 -9.32 -10.32 -18.74
N ILE A 131 -8.21 -10.06 -19.44
CA ILE A 131 -6.88 -10.58 -19.12
C ILE A 131 -5.99 -9.37 -18.84
N ILE A 132 -5.36 -9.35 -17.66
CA ILE A 132 -4.53 -8.24 -17.20
C ILE A 132 -3.12 -8.76 -16.92
N THR A 133 -2.12 -8.07 -17.46
CA THR A 133 -0.73 -8.16 -17.01
C THR A 133 -0.33 -6.81 -16.40
N ASN A 134 0.52 -6.82 -15.38
CA ASN A 134 1.06 -5.59 -14.78
C ASN A 134 2.56 -5.77 -14.53
N SER A 135 3.38 -4.84 -15.01
CA SER A 135 4.84 -4.84 -14.85
C SER A 135 5.54 -6.15 -15.24
N MET A 136 5.09 -6.82 -16.30
CA MET A 136 5.82 -7.98 -16.83
C MET A 136 7.09 -7.49 -17.53
N MET A 137 8.26 -7.72 -16.90
CA MET A 137 9.57 -7.30 -17.40
C MET A 137 10.38 -8.50 -17.90
N ILE A 138 11.27 -8.28 -18.88
CA ILE A 138 12.29 -9.27 -19.23
C ILE A 138 13.29 -9.33 -18.08
N GLY A 139 13.68 -10.52 -17.63
CA GLY A 139 14.44 -10.69 -16.37
C GLY A 139 15.72 -9.85 -16.24
N GLN A 140 16.41 -9.51 -17.34
CA GLN A 140 17.58 -8.60 -17.29
C GLN A 140 17.21 -7.17 -16.86
N PHE A 141 15.99 -6.73 -17.16
CA PHE A 141 15.44 -5.40 -16.85
C PHE A 141 14.45 -5.44 -15.67
N ASP A 142 14.30 -6.59 -15.00
CA ASP A 142 13.46 -6.72 -13.81
C ASP A 142 14.21 -6.19 -12.58
N ASN A 143 14.48 -4.88 -12.60
CA ASN A 143 15.15 -4.14 -11.55
C ASN A 143 14.53 -2.75 -11.41
N LEU A 144 14.70 -2.14 -10.23
CA LEU A 144 14.04 -0.88 -9.89
C LEU A 144 14.44 0.29 -10.82
N PRO A 145 15.73 0.50 -11.19
CA PRO A 145 16.10 1.55 -12.14
C PRO A 145 15.43 1.44 -13.51
N ASP A 146 15.45 0.25 -14.12
CA ASP A 146 14.84 0.05 -15.44
C ASP A 146 13.31 0.15 -15.38
N TRP A 147 12.71 -0.36 -14.29
CA TRP A 147 11.28 -0.21 -14.06
C TRP A 147 10.86 1.26 -13.89
N GLU A 148 11.62 2.08 -13.15
CA GLU A 148 11.30 3.51 -12.97
C GLU A 148 11.29 4.23 -14.33
N ILE A 149 12.28 3.98 -15.18
CA ILE A 149 12.32 4.53 -16.54
C ILE A 149 11.12 4.04 -17.36
N ALA A 150 10.80 2.75 -17.30
CA ALA A 150 9.66 2.16 -18.03
C ALA A 150 8.32 2.74 -17.57
N ALA A 151 8.14 2.97 -16.27
CA ALA A 151 6.97 3.62 -15.70
C ALA A 151 6.83 5.08 -16.17
N GLN A 152 7.92 5.87 -16.14
CA GLN A 152 7.92 7.26 -16.63
C GLN A 152 7.66 7.35 -18.14
N MET A 153 8.15 6.37 -18.91
CA MET A 153 7.88 6.25 -20.34
C MET A 153 6.43 5.85 -20.66
N GLY A 154 5.66 5.40 -19.66
CA GLY A 154 4.30 4.92 -19.82
C GLY A 154 4.21 3.54 -20.49
N VAL A 155 5.15 2.64 -20.17
CA VAL A 155 5.20 1.26 -20.70
C VAL A 155 5.25 0.17 -19.62
N ALA A 156 5.31 0.55 -18.33
CA ALA A 156 5.16 -0.35 -17.20
C ALA A 156 4.23 0.26 -16.14
N ASN A 157 3.54 -0.59 -15.38
CA ASN A 157 2.59 -0.21 -14.33
C ASN A 157 2.71 -1.19 -13.17
N TYR A 158 3.12 -0.71 -12.00
CA TYR A 158 3.12 -1.56 -10.82
C TYR A 158 1.69 -1.73 -10.30
N GLY A 159 1.09 -2.88 -10.61
CA GLY A 159 -0.29 -3.19 -10.24
C GLY A 159 -0.46 -3.73 -8.82
N GLN A 160 0.62 -3.89 -8.06
CA GLN A 160 0.61 -4.67 -6.82
C GLN A 160 -0.08 -6.04 -7.09
N MET A 161 -0.90 -6.55 -6.17
CA MET A 161 -1.72 -7.75 -6.33
C MET A 161 -3.13 -7.37 -6.77
N THR A 162 -3.80 -6.52 -5.98
CA THR A 162 -5.24 -6.24 -6.14
C THR A 162 -5.54 -4.83 -6.64
N ALA A 163 -4.52 -3.95 -6.76
CA ALA A 163 -4.70 -2.60 -7.31
C ALA A 163 -4.94 -2.68 -8.83
N GLY A 164 -3.98 -3.22 -9.58
CA GLY A 164 -4.07 -3.45 -11.02
C GLY A 164 -4.92 -4.66 -11.39
N GLY A 165 -5.27 -5.52 -10.42
CA GLY A 165 -6.23 -6.62 -10.58
C GLY A 165 -7.70 -6.21 -10.36
N TRP A 166 -7.95 -4.95 -9.98
CA TRP A 166 -9.29 -4.38 -9.76
C TRP A 166 -10.12 -5.19 -8.76
N MET A 167 -9.56 -5.47 -7.59
CA MET A 167 -10.25 -6.26 -6.55
C MET A 167 -9.79 -5.95 -5.13
N TYR A 168 -9.32 -4.72 -4.89
CA TYR A 168 -8.97 -4.29 -3.54
C TYR A 168 -10.23 -3.87 -2.80
N ILE A 169 -10.44 -4.39 -1.59
CA ILE A 169 -11.66 -4.18 -0.79
C ILE A 169 -11.38 -3.37 0.48
N GLY A 170 -10.34 -2.55 0.44
CA GLY A 170 -9.85 -1.87 1.63
C GLY A 170 -9.15 -2.84 2.60
N PRO A 171 -9.00 -2.43 3.86
CA PRO A 171 -8.08 -3.10 4.78
C PRO A 171 -8.66 -4.38 5.43
N GLN A 172 -9.94 -4.72 5.22
CA GLN A 172 -10.58 -5.90 5.83
C GLN A 172 -9.84 -7.20 5.52
N GLY A 173 -9.43 -7.41 4.26
CA GLY A 173 -8.69 -8.61 3.86
C GLY A 173 -7.38 -8.77 4.65
N ILE A 174 -6.69 -7.66 4.93
CA ILE A 174 -5.44 -7.65 5.68
C ILE A 174 -5.70 -7.81 7.19
N VAL A 175 -6.75 -7.22 7.75
CA VAL A 175 -7.13 -7.46 9.16
C VAL A 175 -7.28 -8.95 9.43
N HIS A 176 -8.03 -9.66 8.58
CA HIS A 176 -8.21 -11.11 8.72
C HIS A 176 -6.90 -11.90 8.50
N GLY A 177 -6.10 -11.51 7.51
CA GLY A 177 -4.79 -12.14 7.26
C GLY A 177 -3.85 -12.00 8.46
N THR A 178 -3.67 -10.78 8.96
CA THR A 178 -2.79 -10.47 10.09
C THR A 178 -3.30 -11.11 11.38
N PHE A 179 -4.60 -11.15 11.62
CA PHE A 179 -5.21 -11.85 12.76
C PHE A 179 -4.80 -13.33 12.78
N ASN A 180 -4.93 -14.02 11.63
CA ASN A 180 -4.52 -15.40 11.51
C ASN A 180 -3.00 -15.57 11.69
N THR A 181 -2.20 -14.65 11.15
CA THR A 181 -0.74 -14.67 11.33
C THR A 181 -0.38 -14.59 12.81
N LEU A 182 -0.96 -13.65 13.56
CA LEU A 182 -0.68 -13.46 14.98
C LEU A 182 -1.09 -14.67 15.82
N LEU A 183 -2.29 -15.22 15.63
CA LEU A 183 -2.71 -16.42 16.35
C LEU A 183 -1.82 -17.63 16.03
N ASN A 184 -1.43 -17.82 14.77
CA ASN A 184 -0.53 -18.91 14.39
C ASN A 184 0.89 -18.71 14.92
N ALA A 185 1.39 -17.47 14.95
CA ALA A 185 2.67 -17.15 15.60
C ALA A 185 2.59 -17.46 17.10
N GLY A 186 1.52 -17.07 17.77
CA GLY A 186 1.26 -17.40 19.18
C GLY A 186 1.23 -18.90 19.44
N ARG A 187 0.54 -19.67 18.61
CA ARG A 187 0.52 -21.15 18.71
C ARG A 187 1.90 -21.77 18.51
N LEU A 188 2.65 -21.31 17.52
CA LEU A 188 3.95 -21.88 17.16
C LEU A 188 5.09 -21.48 18.12
N LYS A 189 5.05 -20.25 18.64
CA LYS A 189 6.16 -19.65 19.40
C LYS A 189 5.89 -19.53 20.89
N LEU A 190 4.64 -19.30 21.27
CA LEU A 190 4.23 -19.08 22.67
C LEU A 190 3.48 -20.29 23.25
N GLY A 191 3.24 -21.33 22.45
CA GLY A 191 2.55 -22.55 22.89
C GLY A 191 1.06 -22.35 23.17
N ILE A 192 0.45 -21.32 22.60
CA ILE A 192 -0.98 -21.02 22.78
C ILE A 192 -1.82 -22.16 22.19
N PRO A 193 -2.84 -22.67 22.91
CA PRO A 193 -3.68 -23.74 22.40
C PRO A 193 -4.52 -23.30 21.20
N GLN A 194 -5.07 -24.25 20.44
CA GLN A 194 -5.82 -23.96 19.21
C GLN A 194 -7.05 -23.08 19.45
N ASP A 195 -7.71 -23.26 20.59
CA ASP A 195 -8.86 -22.51 21.09
C ASP A 195 -8.48 -21.31 21.96
N GLY A 196 -7.18 -21.01 22.10
CA GLY A 196 -6.65 -19.86 22.84
C GLY A 196 -6.46 -18.60 21.98
N ASP A 197 -6.19 -17.49 22.66
CA ASP A 197 -5.92 -16.18 22.08
C ASP A 197 -4.65 -15.55 22.71
N LEU A 198 -4.33 -14.31 22.33
CA LEU A 198 -3.11 -13.61 22.74
C LEU A 198 -3.28 -12.72 23.99
N ARG A 199 -4.31 -12.95 24.82
CA ARG A 199 -4.48 -12.16 26.05
C ARG A 199 -3.30 -12.33 27.01
N GLY A 200 -2.73 -11.18 27.38
CA GLY A 200 -1.55 -11.10 28.25
C GLY A 200 -0.22 -11.16 27.50
N TYR A 201 -0.22 -11.20 26.17
CA TYR A 201 0.98 -11.19 25.33
C TYR A 201 1.15 -9.84 24.60
N LEU A 202 2.41 -9.46 24.40
CA LEU A 202 2.82 -8.24 23.71
C LEU A 202 3.23 -8.54 22.26
N PHE A 203 2.63 -7.79 21.34
CA PHE A 203 3.04 -7.72 19.95
C PHE A 203 3.63 -6.34 19.62
N VAL A 204 4.89 -6.28 19.19
CA VAL A 204 5.52 -5.04 18.71
C VAL A 204 5.75 -5.12 17.21
N SER A 205 5.39 -4.06 16.49
CA SER A 205 5.61 -3.94 15.05
C SER A 205 5.73 -2.47 14.61
N SER A 206 5.71 -2.24 13.30
CA SER A 206 5.90 -0.95 12.65
C SER A 206 4.97 -0.76 11.45
N GLY A 207 4.71 0.51 11.12
CA GLY A 207 3.91 0.94 9.98
C GLY A 207 2.41 0.97 10.27
N LEU A 208 1.77 2.08 9.93
CA LEU A 208 0.31 2.27 9.99
C LEU A 208 -0.26 2.73 8.64
N GLY A 209 0.44 2.43 7.55
CA GLY A 209 0.04 2.68 6.16
C GLY A 209 -1.17 1.85 5.71
N GLY A 210 -1.39 1.71 4.40
CA GLY A 210 -2.61 1.08 3.86
C GLY A 210 -2.85 -0.36 4.37
N MET A 211 -1.83 -1.22 4.30
CA MET A 211 -1.91 -2.60 4.79
C MET A 211 -1.51 -2.71 6.26
N SER A 212 -0.41 -2.08 6.65
CA SER A 212 0.16 -2.17 8.00
C SER A 212 -0.70 -1.50 9.08
N GLY A 213 -1.58 -0.58 8.68
CA GLY A 213 -2.62 -0.02 9.54
C GLY A 213 -3.59 -1.06 10.10
N ALA A 214 -3.71 -2.24 9.50
CA ALA A 214 -4.57 -3.32 10.00
C ALA A 214 -3.99 -4.07 11.21
N GLN A 215 -2.68 -3.96 11.47
CA GLN A 215 -1.99 -4.68 12.55
C GLN A 215 -2.58 -4.41 13.95
N PRO A 216 -2.83 -3.15 14.36
CA PRO A 216 -3.39 -2.88 15.67
C PRO A 216 -4.81 -3.47 15.82
N LYS A 217 -5.64 -3.41 14.76
CA LYS A 217 -6.98 -3.99 14.82
C LYS A 217 -6.96 -5.51 14.84
N ALA A 218 -6.06 -6.12 14.08
CA ALA A 218 -5.87 -7.57 14.10
C ALA A 218 -5.39 -8.07 15.47
N ALA A 219 -4.46 -7.35 16.11
CA ALA A 219 -3.96 -7.64 17.45
C ALA A 219 -5.07 -7.53 18.50
N ASP A 220 -5.88 -6.47 18.44
CA ASP A 220 -7.06 -6.27 19.29
C ASP A 220 -8.05 -7.45 19.18
N ILE A 221 -8.42 -7.85 17.95
CA ILE A 221 -9.30 -9.00 17.72
C ILE A 221 -8.66 -10.32 18.21
N ALA A 222 -7.34 -10.46 18.09
CA ALA A 222 -6.60 -11.61 18.59
C ALA A 222 -6.40 -11.59 20.12
N GLY A 223 -6.86 -10.54 20.82
CA GLY A 223 -6.73 -10.40 22.28
C GLY A 223 -5.37 -9.88 22.76
N ALA A 224 -4.46 -9.54 21.85
CA ALA A 224 -3.11 -9.08 22.18
C ALA A 224 -3.08 -7.62 22.62
N VAL A 225 -2.04 -7.27 23.39
CA VAL A 225 -1.60 -5.88 23.51
C VAL A 225 -0.61 -5.60 22.39
N SER A 226 -0.76 -4.49 21.70
CA SER A 226 0.13 -4.12 20.59
C SER A 226 0.74 -2.72 20.73
N ILE A 227 2.00 -2.59 20.34
CA ILE A 227 2.66 -1.30 20.10
C ILE A 227 3.11 -1.28 18.65
N VAL A 228 2.56 -0.36 17.85
CA VAL A 228 2.94 -0.19 16.45
C VAL A 228 3.58 1.18 16.25
N ALA A 229 4.86 1.19 15.86
CA ALA A 229 5.62 2.40 15.61
C ALA A 229 5.30 3.00 14.23
N GLU A 230 5.06 4.30 14.17
CA GLU A 230 4.83 5.04 12.93
C GLU A 230 5.44 6.45 13.05
N VAL A 231 6.13 6.88 12.00
CA VAL A 231 6.80 8.17 11.91
C VAL A 231 5.92 9.26 11.27
N ASP A 232 4.93 8.86 10.47
CA ASP A 232 3.95 9.75 9.86
C ASP A 232 2.71 9.91 10.76
N TYR A 233 2.61 11.05 11.45
CA TYR A 233 1.47 11.31 12.34
C TYR A 233 0.12 11.25 11.61
N SER A 234 0.05 11.59 10.32
CA SER A 234 -1.20 11.55 9.55
C SER A 234 -1.76 10.13 9.44
N ARG A 235 -0.87 9.12 9.39
CA ARG A 235 -1.26 7.70 9.37
C ARG A 235 -1.77 7.25 10.73
N ILE A 236 -1.12 7.70 11.81
CA ILE A 236 -1.58 7.44 13.19
C ILE A 236 -2.99 8.00 13.39
N GLU A 237 -3.21 9.28 13.05
CA GLU A 237 -4.50 9.95 13.19
C GLU A 237 -5.61 9.24 12.40
N THR A 238 -5.30 8.77 11.18
CA THR A 238 -6.23 7.97 10.38
C THR A 238 -6.65 6.69 11.11
N ARG A 239 -5.72 5.93 11.72
CA ARG A 239 -6.07 4.69 12.44
C ARG A 239 -6.75 4.95 13.77
N TYR A 240 -6.41 6.04 14.43
CA TYR A 240 -7.05 6.44 15.68
C TYR A 240 -8.51 6.86 15.46
N SER A 241 -8.77 7.70 14.46
CA SER A 241 -10.14 8.11 14.09
C SER A 241 -11.02 6.93 13.63
N GLN A 242 -10.41 5.90 13.06
CA GLN A 242 -11.08 4.63 12.71
C GLN A 242 -11.39 3.73 13.93
N GLY A 243 -10.86 4.05 15.12
CA GLY A 243 -10.96 3.21 16.31
C GLY A 243 -10.11 1.94 16.24
N TRP A 244 -9.08 1.92 15.40
CA TRP A 244 -8.17 0.78 15.25
C TRP A 244 -6.98 0.88 16.21
N VAL A 245 -6.64 2.10 16.59
CA VAL A 245 -5.67 2.44 17.64
C VAL A 245 -6.44 3.03 18.83
N HIS A 246 -6.13 2.60 20.04
CA HIS A 246 -6.78 3.05 21.28
C HIS A 246 -6.01 4.17 21.99
N LYS A 247 -4.67 4.14 21.95
CA LYS A 247 -3.80 5.14 22.57
C LYS A 247 -2.69 5.58 21.62
N ILE A 248 -2.30 6.84 21.71
CA ILE A 248 -1.17 7.42 20.96
C ILE A 248 -0.18 8.01 21.96
N THR A 249 1.11 7.75 21.77
CA THR A 249 2.17 8.44 22.52
C THR A 249 3.45 8.55 21.70
N GLY A 250 4.22 9.62 21.92
CA GLY A 250 5.59 9.75 21.42
C GLY A 250 6.64 9.32 22.46
N ASP A 251 6.21 8.85 23.64
CA ASP A 251 7.07 8.47 24.74
C ASP A 251 7.17 6.93 24.84
N LYS A 252 8.39 6.41 24.73
CA LYS A 252 8.67 4.97 24.73
C LYS A 252 8.36 4.33 26.09
N GLN A 253 8.71 5.01 27.18
CA GLN A 253 8.45 4.54 28.54
C GLN A 253 6.95 4.38 28.76
N GLN A 254 6.16 5.38 28.36
CA GLN A 254 4.71 5.38 28.48
C GLN A 254 4.07 4.29 27.61
N ALA A 255 4.54 4.09 26.38
CA ALA A 255 4.04 3.03 25.50
C ALA A 255 4.16 1.65 26.15
N PHE A 256 5.34 1.32 26.68
CA PHE A 256 5.56 0.04 27.37
C PHE A 256 4.86 -0.03 28.73
N ALA A 257 4.74 1.07 29.46
CA ALA A 257 4.01 1.10 30.73
C ALA A 257 2.52 0.75 30.53
N TRP A 258 1.86 1.38 29.55
CA TRP A 258 0.48 1.04 29.19
C TRP A 258 0.35 -0.40 28.70
N ALA A 259 1.33 -0.88 27.93
CA ALA A 259 1.31 -2.24 27.44
C ALA A 259 1.35 -3.26 28.59
N HIS A 260 2.30 -3.10 29.51
CA HIS A 260 2.43 -4.00 30.66
C HIS A 260 1.21 -3.96 31.59
N GLU A 261 0.62 -2.79 31.82
CA GLU A 261 -0.61 -2.66 32.59
C GLU A 261 -1.76 -3.45 31.95
N SER A 262 -1.94 -3.32 30.62
CA SER A 262 -3.01 -4.00 29.89
C SER A 262 -2.78 -5.52 29.80
N MET A 263 -1.52 -5.95 29.62
CA MET A 263 -1.14 -7.36 29.65
C MET A 263 -1.47 -8.00 31.00
N ALA A 264 -1.17 -7.32 32.10
CA ALA A 264 -1.46 -7.81 33.46
C ALA A 264 -2.97 -8.01 33.69
N HIS A 265 -3.81 -7.13 33.14
CA HIS A 265 -5.27 -7.25 33.18
C HIS A 265 -5.84 -8.18 32.11
N LYS A 266 -5.03 -8.68 31.19
CA LYS A 266 -5.45 -9.50 30.04
C LYS A 266 -6.49 -8.81 29.16
N GLU A 267 -6.36 -7.49 29.04
CA GLU A 267 -7.21 -6.66 28.19
C GLU A 267 -6.43 -6.30 26.91
N PRO A 268 -7.03 -6.45 25.72
CA PRO A 268 -6.39 -6.02 24.49
C PRO A 268 -6.27 -4.50 24.46
N LEU A 269 -5.11 -4.02 23.97
CA LEU A 269 -4.86 -2.59 23.84
C LEU A 269 -3.96 -2.33 22.65
N SER A 270 -4.41 -1.45 21.77
CA SER A 270 -3.67 -1.05 20.57
C SER A 270 -3.05 0.33 20.77
N ILE A 271 -1.72 0.39 20.80
CA ILE A 271 -0.94 1.60 21.05
C ILE A 271 -0.19 1.98 19.77
N ALA A 272 -0.37 3.21 19.30
CA ALA A 272 0.50 3.79 18.29
C ALA A 272 1.62 4.57 18.97
N TYR A 273 2.87 4.19 18.66
CA TYR A 273 4.04 4.96 19.05
C TYR A 273 4.43 5.90 17.92
N HIS A 274 4.33 7.21 18.15
CA HIS A 274 4.77 8.22 17.20
C HIS A 274 6.30 8.38 17.26
N GLY A 275 6.99 7.68 16.38
CA GLY A 275 8.44 7.64 16.33
C GLY A 275 8.96 6.46 15.51
N ASN A 276 10.29 6.37 15.40
CA ASN A 276 10.93 5.32 14.62
C ASN A 276 10.93 3.98 15.39
N ILE A 277 10.63 2.89 14.69
CA ILE A 277 10.66 1.53 15.26
C ILE A 277 12.04 1.18 15.84
N VAL A 278 13.12 1.63 15.20
CA VAL A 278 14.49 1.36 15.67
C VAL A 278 14.70 1.93 17.07
N ASP A 279 14.23 3.16 17.33
CA ASP A 279 14.39 3.80 18.64
C ASP A 279 13.53 3.12 19.72
N LEU A 280 12.35 2.60 19.35
CA LEU A 280 11.49 1.84 20.25
C LEU A 280 12.12 0.50 20.64
N LEU A 281 12.67 -0.22 19.67
CA LEU A 281 13.32 -1.51 19.91
C LEU A 281 14.65 -1.38 20.65
N GLU A 282 15.45 -0.35 20.35
CA GLU A 282 16.71 -0.08 21.07
C GLU A 282 16.44 0.28 22.54
N PHE A 283 15.34 0.98 22.81
CA PHE A 283 14.88 1.22 24.18
C PHE A 283 14.46 -0.08 24.87
N ALA A 284 13.67 -0.93 24.21
CA ALA A 284 13.28 -2.23 24.77
C ALA A 284 14.50 -3.11 25.09
N GLU A 285 15.52 -3.11 24.21
CA GLU A 285 16.78 -3.84 24.44
C GLU A 285 17.54 -3.30 25.66
N THR A 286 17.67 -1.98 25.76
CA THR A 286 18.40 -1.31 26.84
C THR A 286 17.74 -1.54 28.20
N GLU A 287 16.42 -1.38 28.26
CA GLU A 287 15.61 -1.56 29.47
C GLU A 287 15.27 -3.03 29.75
N LYS A 288 15.71 -3.96 28.89
CA LYS A 288 15.44 -5.41 28.99
C LYS A 288 13.95 -5.73 29.07
N ILE A 289 13.14 -5.01 28.29
CA ILE A 289 11.71 -5.25 28.17
C ILE A 289 11.49 -6.48 27.28
N HIS A 290 10.76 -7.46 27.79
CA HIS A 290 10.40 -8.66 27.03
C HIS A 290 9.29 -8.34 26.02
N ILE A 291 9.45 -8.84 24.79
CA ILE A 291 8.49 -8.72 23.69
C ILE A 291 8.16 -10.14 23.21
N ASP A 292 6.92 -10.58 23.41
CA ASP A 292 6.52 -11.95 23.09
C ASP A 292 6.51 -12.23 21.57
N LEU A 293 6.05 -11.27 20.78
CA LEU A 293 6.04 -11.33 19.32
C LEU A 293 6.55 -10.01 18.73
N LEU A 294 7.51 -10.11 17.81
CA LEU A 294 8.11 -8.97 17.10
C LEU A 294 7.98 -9.15 15.58
N SER A 295 7.59 -8.09 14.89
CA SER A 295 7.58 -8.03 13.43
C SER A 295 7.95 -6.64 12.90
N ASP A 296 7.91 -6.48 11.58
CA ASP A 296 8.05 -5.20 10.88
C ASP A 296 7.17 -5.21 9.63
N GLN A 297 6.48 -4.11 9.38
CA GLN A 297 5.70 -3.92 8.15
C GLN A 297 5.91 -2.53 7.54
N THR A 298 7.12 -1.98 7.70
CA THR A 298 7.56 -0.84 6.88
C THR A 298 7.63 -1.25 5.40
N SER A 299 7.54 -0.29 4.49
CA SER A 299 7.60 -0.57 3.04
C SER A 299 9.04 -0.78 2.56
N CYS A 300 9.74 -1.75 3.17
CA CYS A 300 11.12 -2.13 2.82
C CYS A 300 11.29 -2.75 1.42
N HIS A 301 10.20 -2.95 0.67
CA HIS A 301 10.26 -3.31 -0.75
C HIS A 301 10.64 -2.10 -1.63
N GLU A 302 10.46 -0.88 -1.12
CA GLU A 302 10.82 0.40 -1.76
C GLU A 302 11.54 1.32 -0.75
N PRO A 303 12.64 0.87 -0.12
CA PRO A 303 13.22 1.56 1.04
C PRO A 303 13.88 2.89 0.65
N TYR A 304 14.32 3.01 -0.61
CA TYR A 304 15.10 4.12 -1.17
C TYR A 304 14.26 5.21 -1.83
N THR A 305 12.95 5.02 -1.94
CA THR A 305 12.01 5.96 -2.57
C THR A 305 10.96 6.48 -1.58
N GLY A 306 11.17 6.23 -0.28
CA GLY A 306 10.33 6.75 0.80
C GLY A 306 9.48 5.70 1.51
N GLY A 307 9.61 4.42 1.18
CA GLY A 307 8.95 3.35 1.93
C GLY A 307 9.52 3.11 3.33
N TYR A 308 10.74 3.58 3.61
CA TYR A 308 11.41 3.46 4.90
C TYR A 308 11.94 4.82 5.37
N CYS A 309 11.66 5.20 6.62
CA CYS A 309 12.22 6.41 7.23
C CYS A 309 13.45 6.05 8.08
N PRO A 310 14.64 6.57 7.74
CA PRO A 310 15.84 6.35 8.54
C PRO A 310 15.67 6.81 9.99
N ALA A 311 16.20 6.02 10.92
CA ALA A 311 16.31 6.41 12.33
C ALA A 311 17.29 7.56 12.50
N GLY A 312 16.99 8.47 13.44
CA GLY A 312 17.82 9.65 13.74
C GLY A 312 17.50 10.90 12.91
N ILE A 313 16.53 10.83 12.00
CA ILE A 313 15.96 12.01 11.32
C ILE A 313 14.44 12.03 11.50
N PRO A 314 13.82 13.22 11.55
CA PRO A 314 12.37 13.34 11.54
C PRO A 314 11.77 13.07 10.15
N PHE A 315 10.46 12.88 10.10
CA PHE A 315 9.73 12.49 8.90
C PHE A 315 9.74 13.56 7.78
N ASP A 316 9.71 14.83 8.17
CA ASP A 316 9.81 15.98 7.27
C ASP A 316 11.21 16.07 6.64
N GLU A 317 12.27 15.87 7.43
CA GLU A 317 13.65 15.80 6.92
C GLU A 317 13.82 14.64 5.93
N ARG A 318 13.24 13.49 6.24
CA ARG A 318 13.20 12.35 5.32
C ARG A 318 12.60 12.75 3.97
N THR A 319 11.46 13.43 4.00
CA THR A 319 10.75 13.88 2.80
C THR A 319 11.60 14.89 2.02
N ARG A 320 12.23 15.85 2.72
CA ARG A 320 13.16 16.81 2.11
C ARG A 320 14.32 16.12 1.39
N LEU A 321 14.95 15.13 2.02
CA LEU A 321 16.10 14.41 1.42
C LEU A 321 15.72 13.61 0.17
N LEU A 322 14.49 13.08 0.06
CA LEU A 322 14.02 12.41 -1.15
C LEU A 322 13.98 13.34 -2.37
N GLU A 323 13.74 14.63 -2.14
CA GLU A 323 13.70 15.68 -3.15
C GLU A 323 15.09 16.28 -3.41
N GLU A 324 15.84 16.57 -2.35
CA GLU A 324 17.06 17.39 -2.43
C GLU A 324 18.36 16.57 -2.51
N ASP A 325 18.45 15.43 -1.82
CA ASP A 325 19.70 14.65 -1.69
C ASP A 325 19.44 13.15 -1.50
N ARG A 326 19.12 12.49 -2.61
CA ARG A 326 18.85 11.04 -2.64
C ARG A 326 20.05 10.21 -2.23
N THR A 327 21.27 10.65 -2.53
CA THR A 327 22.49 9.93 -2.15
C THR A 327 22.60 9.88 -0.63
N ARG A 328 22.43 11.02 0.04
CA ARG A 328 22.42 11.07 1.50
C ARG A 328 21.28 10.26 2.10
N PHE A 329 20.10 10.32 1.49
CA PHE A 329 18.96 9.52 1.92
C PHE A 329 19.30 8.02 1.92
N HIS A 330 19.91 7.51 0.84
CA HIS A 330 20.28 6.09 0.72
C HIS A 330 21.29 5.67 1.79
N GLU A 331 22.31 6.49 2.03
CA GLU A 331 23.30 6.23 3.10
C GLU A 331 22.63 6.10 4.48
N LEU A 332 21.67 6.97 4.78
CA LEU A 332 20.93 6.96 6.04
C LEU A 332 20.01 5.74 6.15
N VAL A 333 19.32 5.36 5.06
CA VAL A 333 18.52 4.14 4.98
C VAL A 333 19.38 2.91 5.29
N ASP A 334 20.53 2.77 4.62
CA ASP A 334 21.45 1.64 4.82
C ASP A 334 21.96 1.58 6.26
N ALA A 335 22.36 2.71 6.83
CA ALA A 335 22.81 2.78 8.22
C ALA A 335 21.68 2.40 9.20
N SER A 336 20.46 2.86 8.95
CA SER A 336 19.29 2.56 9.79
C SER A 336 18.86 1.10 9.69
N LEU A 337 18.85 0.49 8.50
CA LEU A 337 18.52 -0.93 8.32
C LEU A 337 19.52 -1.84 9.03
N ARG A 338 20.82 -1.49 9.03
CA ARG A 338 21.84 -2.20 9.82
C ARG A 338 21.54 -2.11 11.32
N ARG A 339 21.18 -0.93 11.83
CA ARG A 339 20.77 -0.78 13.24
C ARG A 339 19.54 -1.61 13.56
N HIS A 340 18.52 -1.53 12.71
CA HIS A 340 17.26 -2.26 12.84
C HIS A 340 17.50 -3.78 12.92
N PHE A 341 18.25 -4.34 11.96
CA PHE A 341 18.61 -5.76 11.98
C PHE A 341 19.36 -6.15 13.25
N ASN A 342 20.33 -5.33 13.68
CA ASN A 342 21.14 -5.62 14.86
C ASN A 342 20.31 -5.64 16.15
N VAL A 343 19.39 -4.69 16.34
CA VAL A 343 18.53 -4.67 17.53
C VAL A 343 17.54 -5.83 17.54
N VAL A 344 16.93 -6.16 16.38
CA VAL A 344 16.07 -7.36 16.26
C VAL A 344 16.85 -8.62 16.63
N ARG A 345 18.07 -8.78 16.12
CA ARG A 345 18.93 -9.94 16.44
C ARG A 345 19.22 -10.05 17.93
N LYS A 346 19.49 -8.93 18.61
CA LYS A 346 19.75 -8.91 20.05
C LYS A 346 18.50 -9.25 20.86
N LEU A 347 17.34 -8.69 20.50
CA LEU A 347 16.07 -8.99 21.16
C LEU A 347 15.76 -10.48 21.05
N VAL A 348 15.83 -11.06 19.84
CA VAL A 348 15.61 -12.50 19.61
C VAL A 348 16.60 -13.38 20.39
N ALA A 349 17.84 -12.92 20.61
CA ALA A 349 18.82 -13.67 21.41
C ALA A 349 18.46 -13.71 22.91
N ASN A 350 17.59 -12.80 23.37
CA ASN A 350 17.14 -12.69 24.75
C ASN A 350 15.79 -13.40 25.01
N GLY A 351 15.29 -14.16 24.03
CA GLY A 351 13.96 -14.76 24.04
C GLY A 351 12.98 -13.93 23.25
#